data_AF-G7IVV5-F1
#
_entry.id   AF-G7IVV5-F1
#
_cell.length_a   1.000
_cell.length_b   1.000
_cell.length_c   1.000
_cell.angle_alpha   90.00
_cell.angle_beta   90.00
_cell.angle_gamma   90.00
#
_symmetry.space_group_name_H-M   'P 1'
#
loop_
_entity.id
_entity.type
_entity.pdbx_description
1 polymer ?
#
loop_
_entity_poly.entity_id
_entity_poly.type
_entity_poly.pdbx_seq_one_letter_code
_entity_poly.pdbx_strand_id
1 'polypeptide(L)'
;MTEARWLNDNYQPTLEEYIHISTESCGYWVSNGIKMINAAIILCRLMDDIASNEQHNISREGAIQEGRKRIVDAWKDMNKECLMPTEVPMPFLTCILNLSRLMDVVYNDKDNFTHPEGEMKTFIKSLLVDSVPI
;
A
#
# COMPACT_ATOMS: atom_id res chain seq x y z
N MET A 1 3.24 -7.54 17.10
CA MET A 1 4.21 -8.20 18.01
C MET A 1 5.24 -9.03 17.26
N THR A 2 4.88 -9.75 16.20
CA THR A 2 5.80 -10.61 15.42
C THR A 2 6.92 -9.83 14.72
N GLU A 3 6.62 -8.74 14.01
CA GLU A 3 7.64 -7.92 13.33
C GLU A 3 8.71 -7.38 14.29
N ALA A 4 8.30 -6.94 15.49
CA ALA A 4 9.23 -6.49 16.52
C ALA A 4 10.14 -7.63 17.03
N ARG A 5 9.66 -8.88 17.06
CA ARG A 5 10.49 -10.05 17.39
C ARG A 5 11.51 -10.31 16.29
N TRP A 6 11.10 -10.26 15.02
CA TRP A 6 12.03 -10.42 13.90
C TRP A 6 13.17 -9.41 13.96
N LEU A 7 12.87 -8.14 14.27
CA LEU A 7 13.88 -7.11 14.46
C LEU A 7 14.83 -7.44 15.62
N ASN A 8 14.30 -7.80 16.79
CA ASN A 8 15.12 -8.11 17.98
C ASN A 8 16.01 -9.34 17.78
N ASP A 9 15.52 -10.33 17.05
CA ASP A 9 16.20 -11.60 16.80
C ASP A 9 17.11 -11.56 15.56
N ASN A 10 17.17 -10.43 14.85
CA ASN A 10 17.82 -10.28 13.53
C ASN A 10 17.35 -11.33 12.50
N TYR A 11 16.09 -11.76 12.62
CA TYR A 11 15.50 -12.74 11.73
C TYR A 11 15.02 -12.05 10.45
N GLN A 12 15.37 -12.62 9.30
CA GLN A 12 14.84 -12.18 8.00
C GLN A 12 13.79 -13.18 7.53
N PRO A 13 12.49 -12.82 7.54
CA PRO A 13 11.44 -13.70 7.07
C PRO A 13 11.50 -13.87 5.55
N THR A 14 10.85 -14.92 5.05
CA THR A 14 10.56 -15.03 3.63
C THR A 14 9.53 -13.97 3.21
N LEU A 15 9.44 -13.63 1.92
CA LEU A 15 8.45 -12.67 1.43
C LEU A 15 7.01 -13.13 1.72
N GLU A 16 6.72 -14.42 1.59
CA GLU A 16 5.41 -14.99 1.89
C GLU A 16 5.05 -14.88 3.38
N GLU A 17 6.00 -15.22 4.26
CA GLU A 17 5.81 -15.09 5.70
C GLU A 17 5.60 -13.63 6.11
N TYR A 18 6.40 -12.72 5.54
CA TYR A 18 6.27 -11.29 5.76
C TYR A 18 4.89 -10.78 5.34
N ILE A 19 4.42 -11.12 4.14
CA ILE A 19 3.11 -10.70 3.64
C ILE A 19 1.98 -11.28 4.49
N HIS A 20 2.09 -12.55 4.89
CA HIS A 20 1.10 -13.17 5.77
C HIS A 20 0.97 -12.43 7.11
N ILE A 21 2.09 -12.16 7.79
CA ILE A 21 2.07 -11.47 9.08
C ILE A 21 1.67 -9.99 8.95
N SER A 22 2.18 -9.30 7.92
CA SER A 22 1.87 -7.89 7.71
C SER A 22 0.39 -7.69 7.36
N THR A 23 -0.24 -8.61 6.62
CA THR A 23 -1.69 -8.58 6.37
C THR A 23 -2.52 -8.81 7.64
N GLU A 24 -2.11 -9.73 8.52
CA GLU A 24 -2.77 -9.92 9.83
C GLU A 24 -2.66 -8.67 10.72
N SER A 25 -1.48 -8.03 10.72
CA SER A 25 -1.21 -6.85 11.53
C SER A 25 -2.07 -5.63 11.16
N CYS A 26 -2.50 -5.53 9.90
CA CYS A 26 -3.32 -4.43 9.36
C CYS A 26 -4.82 -4.56 9.63
N GLY A 27 -5.26 -5.51 10.47
CA GLY A 27 -6.66 -5.62 10.90
C GLY A 27 -7.51 -6.64 10.13
N TYR A 28 -6.89 -7.74 9.66
CA TYR A 28 -7.50 -8.82 8.88
C TYR A 28 -8.81 -9.40 9.49
N TRP A 29 -9.02 -9.29 10.79
CA TRP A 29 -10.24 -9.78 11.45
C TRP A 29 -11.53 -9.10 10.94
N VAL A 30 -11.45 -7.93 10.32
CA VAL A 30 -12.60 -7.20 9.75
C VAL A 30 -12.89 -7.61 8.29
N SER A 31 -11.93 -8.22 7.58
CA SER A 31 -11.94 -8.33 6.11
C SER A 31 -12.18 -9.73 5.53
N ASN A 32 -12.47 -10.73 6.37
CA ASN A 32 -12.72 -12.10 5.92
C ASN A 32 -13.83 -12.16 4.86
N GLY A 33 -13.45 -12.37 3.59
CA GLY A 33 -14.35 -12.60 2.47
C GLY A 33 -14.34 -11.56 1.34
N ILE A 34 -13.80 -10.34 1.54
CA ILE A 34 -13.79 -9.30 0.50
C ILE A 34 -12.42 -9.23 -0.18
N LYS A 35 -12.31 -9.83 -1.36
CA LYS A 35 -11.06 -9.92 -2.14
C LYS A 35 -10.42 -8.56 -2.42
N MET A 36 -11.23 -7.54 -2.67
CA MET A 36 -10.75 -6.18 -2.91
C MET A 36 -10.00 -5.59 -1.71
N ILE A 37 -10.42 -5.89 -0.47
CA ILE A 37 -9.72 -5.40 0.72
C ILE A 37 -8.33 -6.04 0.82
N ASN A 38 -8.24 -7.35 0.58
CA ASN A 38 -6.96 -8.06 0.62
C ASN A 38 -5.97 -7.51 -0.43
N ALA A 39 -6.45 -7.27 -1.65
CA ALA A 39 -5.64 -6.66 -2.71
C ALA A 39 -5.18 -5.25 -2.32
N ALA A 40 -6.07 -4.42 -1.78
CA ALA A 40 -5.74 -3.08 -1.31
C ALA A 40 -4.70 -3.10 -0.17
N ILE A 41 -4.82 -4.00 0.81
CA ILE A 41 -3.85 -4.11 1.92
C ILE A 41 -2.46 -4.47 1.40
N ILE A 42 -2.37 -5.47 0.52
CA ILE A 42 -1.10 -5.90 -0.09
C ILE A 42 -0.46 -4.72 -0.84
N LEU A 43 -1.25 -4.01 -1.63
CA LEU A 43 -0.81 -2.81 -2.35
C LEU A 43 -0.29 -1.74 -1.38
N CYS A 44 -1.10 -1.33 -0.40
CA CYS A 44 -0.72 -0.30 0.56
C CYS A 44 0.58 -0.63 1.29
N ARG A 45 0.73 -1.89 1.75
CA ARG A 45 1.91 -2.34 2.48
C ARG A 45 3.16 -2.33 1.60
N LEU A 46 3.10 -2.98 0.43
CA LEU A 46 4.27 -3.10 -0.44
C LEU A 46 4.74 -1.74 -0.96
N MET A 47 3.83 -0.80 -1.23
CA MET A 47 4.20 0.54 -1.67
C MET A 47 4.98 1.31 -0.59
N ASP A 48 4.50 1.28 0.65
CA ASP A 48 5.19 1.88 1.80
C ASP A 48 6.57 1.25 2.04
N ASP A 49 6.65 -0.09 2.02
CA ASP A 49 7.90 -0.82 2.22
C ASP A 49 8.93 -0.54 1.12
N ILE A 50 8.50 -0.53 -0.15
CA ILE A 50 9.39 -0.28 -1.29
C ILE A 50 9.93 1.15 -1.22
N ALA A 51 9.03 2.13 -1.05
CA ALA A 51 9.41 3.53 -0.98
C ALA A 51 10.37 3.83 0.19
N SER A 52 10.18 3.15 1.33
CA SER A 52 11.04 3.29 2.50
C SER A 52 12.40 2.59 2.34
N ASN A 53 12.46 1.47 1.61
CA ASN A 53 13.69 0.68 1.45
C ASN A 53 14.58 1.09 0.26
N GLU A 54 14.00 1.68 -0.79
CA GLU A 54 14.74 2.19 -1.95
C GLU A 54 15.75 3.30 -1.56
N GLN A 55 15.52 3.99 -0.45
CA GLN A 55 16.44 5.00 0.09
C GLN A 55 17.67 4.42 0.81
N HIS A 56 17.67 3.13 1.15
CA HIS A 56 18.63 2.58 2.11
C HIS A 56 19.47 1.39 1.62
N ASN A 57 19.07 0.60 0.61
CA ASN A 57 19.85 -0.60 0.23
C ASN A 57 19.66 -1.10 -1.21
N ILE A 58 20.71 -0.92 -2.05
CA ILE A 58 20.79 -1.42 -3.44
C ILE A 58 20.76 -2.97 -3.52
N SER A 59 21.09 -3.68 -2.43
CA SER A 59 21.14 -5.16 -2.42
C SER A 59 19.77 -5.86 -2.42
N ARG A 60 18.66 -5.11 -2.43
CA ARG A 60 17.28 -5.63 -2.35
C ARG A 60 16.48 -5.56 -3.66
N GLU A 61 17.14 -5.23 -4.77
CA GLU A 61 16.50 -5.04 -6.08
C GLU A 61 15.57 -6.19 -6.51
N GLY A 62 15.99 -7.44 -6.29
CA GLY A 62 15.16 -8.60 -6.63
C GLY A 62 13.84 -8.68 -5.83
N ALA A 63 13.87 -8.29 -4.56
CA ALA A 63 12.67 -8.26 -3.71
C ALA A 63 11.77 -7.08 -4.06
N ILE A 64 12.35 -5.92 -4.37
CA ILE A 64 11.63 -4.73 -4.84
C ILE A 64 10.89 -5.05 -6.15
N GLN A 65 11.57 -5.67 -7.11
CA GLN A 65 10.97 -6.04 -8.39
C GLN A 65 9.82 -7.05 -8.24
N GLU A 66 9.95 -8.02 -7.33
CA GLU A 66 8.88 -8.95 -7.00
C GLU A 66 7.70 -8.25 -6.32
N GLY A 67 7.96 -7.34 -5.39
CA GLY A 67 6.93 -6.51 -4.74
C GLY A 67 6.16 -5.66 -5.76
N ARG A 68 6.85 -5.03 -6.71
CA ARG A 68 6.23 -4.25 -7.81
C ARG A 68 5.30 -5.11 -8.67
N LYS A 69 5.65 -6.37 -8.96
CA LYS A 69 4.76 -7.29 -9.69
C LYS A 69 3.49 -7.58 -8.89
N ARG A 70 3.61 -7.83 -7.59
CA ARG A 70 2.46 -8.09 -6.70
C ARG A 70 1.54 -6.89 -6.58
N ILE A 71 2.08 -5.67 -6.56
CA ILE A 71 1.29 -4.44 -6.63
C ILE A 71 0.48 -4.37 -7.93
N VAL A 72 1.10 -4.68 -9.08
CA VAL A 72 0.40 -4.72 -10.37
C VAL A 72 -0.72 -5.76 -10.38
N ASP A 73 -0.49 -6.93 -9.81
CA ASP A 73 -1.51 -7.98 -9.74
C ASP A 73 -2.65 -7.61 -8.77
N ALA A 74 -2.33 -7.00 -7.63
CA ALA A 74 -3.34 -6.44 -6.71
C ALA A 74 -4.23 -5.39 -7.39
N TRP A 75 -3.65 -4.49 -8.20
CA TRP A 75 -4.42 -3.53 -8.99
C TRP A 75 -5.38 -4.21 -9.97
N LYS A 76 -4.95 -5.28 -10.65
CA LYS A 76 -5.82 -6.05 -11.56
C LYS A 76 -6.98 -6.69 -10.81
N ASP A 77 -6.72 -7.27 -9.64
CA ASP A 77 -7.75 -7.88 -8.81
C ASP A 77 -8.76 -6.85 -8.33
N MET A 78 -8.32 -5.68 -7.84
CA MET A 78 -9.21 -4.58 -7.46
C MET A 78 -10.08 -4.11 -8.63
N ASN A 79 -9.49 -3.92 -9.81
CA ASN A 79 -10.21 -3.49 -11.01
C ASN A 79 -11.29 -4.51 -11.40
N LYS A 80 -10.98 -5.81 -11.30
CA LYS A 80 -11.96 -6.87 -11.56
C LYS A 80 -13.12 -6.81 -10.57
N GLU A 81 -12.85 -6.68 -9.28
CA GLU A 81 -13.89 -6.60 -8.25
C GLU A 81 -14.78 -5.35 -8.41
N CYS A 82 -14.24 -4.23 -8.91
CA CYS A 82 -15.05 -3.05 -9.22
C CYS A 82 -15.94 -3.20 -10.47
N LEU A 83 -15.62 -4.11 -11.38
CA LEU A 83 -16.35 -4.33 -12.64
C LEU A 83 -17.35 -5.49 -12.58
N MET A 84 -17.14 -6.45 -11.66
CA MET A 84 -17.99 -7.62 -11.53
C MET A 84 -19.20 -7.34 -10.63
N PRO A 85 -20.37 -7.96 -10.90
CA PRO A 85 -21.48 -7.94 -9.95
C PRO A 85 -21.02 -8.46 -8.59
N THR A 86 -21.27 -7.67 -7.54
CA THR A 86 -20.86 -7.96 -6.17
C THR A 86 -22.00 -7.69 -5.21
N GLU A 87 -22.04 -8.43 -4.09
CA GLU A 87 -22.95 -8.16 -2.98
C GLU A 87 -22.50 -6.96 -2.14
N VAL A 88 -21.27 -6.49 -2.35
CA VAL A 88 -20.69 -5.36 -1.63
C VAL A 88 -21.15 -4.04 -2.28
N PRO A 89 -21.69 -3.08 -1.50
CA PRO A 89 -22.11 -1.80 -2.05
C PRO A 89 -20.96 -1.02 -2.71
N MET A 90 -21.21 -0.45 -3.89
CA MET A 90 -20.23 0.36 -4.63
C MET A 90 -19.57 1.50 -3.83
N PRO A 91 -20.27 2.23 -2.93
CA PRO A 91 -19.62 3.24 -2.10
C PRO A 91 -18.49 2.69 -1.23
N PHE A 92 -18.63 1.45 -0.75
CA PHE A 92 -17.61 0.78 0.05
C PHE A 92 -16.39 0.41 -0.81
N LEU A 93 -16.62 -0.18 -1.99
CA LEU A 93 -15.54 -0.46 -2.95
C LEU A 93 -14.82 0.82 -3.39
N THR A 94 -15.57 1.90 -3.60
CA THR A 94 -15.03 3.22 -3.96
C THR A 94 -14.14 3.79 -2.86
N CYS A 95 -14.51 3.60 -1.59
CA CYS A 95 -13.67 3.99 -0.45
C CYS A 95 -12.32 3.26 -0.48
N ILE A 96 -12.35 1.94 -0.68
CA ILE A 96 -11.14 1.11 -0.78
C ILE A 96 -10.28 1.54 -1.98
N LEU A 97 -10.91 1.73 -3.14
CA LEU A 97 -10.22 2.16 -4.37
C LEU A 97 -9.54 3.52 -4.19
N ASN A 98 -10.23 4.48 -3.59
CA ASN A 98 -9.68 5.82 -3.35
C ASN A 98 -8.54 5.79 -2.33
N LEU A 99 -8.61 4.92 -1.32
CA LEU A 99 -7.48 4.70 -0.41
C LEU A 99 -6.26 4.16 -1.14
N SER A 100 -6.41 3.14 -2.00
CA SER A 100 -5.29 2.61 -2.78
C SER A 100 -4.71 3.64 -3.75
N ARG A 101 -5.56 4.48 -4.37
CA ARG A 101 -5.09 5.61 -5.20
C ARG A 101 -4.34 6.65 -4.40
N LEU A 102 -4.75 6.92 -3.16
CA LEU A 102 -4.02 7.82 -2.28
C LEU A 102 -2.62 7.27 -1.99
N MET A 103 -2.50 5.98 -1.70
CA MET A 103 -1.19 5.33 -1.49
C MET A 103 -0.29 5.43 -2.70
N ASP A 104 -0.87 5.34 -3.91
CA ASP A 104 -0.16 5.58 -5.17
C ASP A 104 0.44 6.98 -5.25
N VAL A 105 -0.34 8.01 -4.89
CA VAL A 105 0.15 9.40 -4.83
C VAL A 105 1.21 9.59 -3.73
N VAL A 106 1.04 8.94 -2.58
CA VAL A 106 1.94 9.10 -1.43
C VAL A 106 3.29 8.41 -1.67
N TYR A 107 3.30 7.23 -2.31
CA TYR A 107 4.47 6.34 -2.37
C TYR A 107 4.90 5.95 -3.79
N ASN A 108 4.51 6.74 -4.81
CA ASN A 108 4.74 6.44 -6.24
C ASN A 108 6.19 6.01 -6.56
N ASP A 109 7.19 6.69 -5.99
CA ASP A 109 8.63 6.44 -6.25
C ASP A 109 9.54 6.75 -5.04
N LYS A 110 9.00 7.38 -4.00
CA LYS A 110 9.72 7.82 -2.80
C LYS A 110 8.71 7.99 -1.67
N ASP A 111 9.18 7.91 -0.44
CA ASP A 111 8.33 8.19 0.72
C ASP A 111 8.04 9.70 0.79
N ASN A 112 6.89 10.13 0.23
CA ASN A 112 6.45 11.51 0.32
C ASN A 112 5.73 11.82 1.64
N PHE A 113 5.43 10.82 2.46
CA PHE A 113 4.65 11.00 3.69
C PHE A 113 5.52 11.53 4.83
N THR A 114 6.66 10.87 5.06
CA THR A 114 7.53 11.17 6.21
C THR A 114 8.56 12.25 5.86
N HIS A 115 8.98 12.32 4.59
CA HIS A 115 10.07 13.19 4.17
C HIS A 115 9.60 14.64 3.95
N PRO A 116 10.20 15.63 4.61
CA PRO A 116 9.79 17.02 4.49
C PRO A 116 9.99 17.63 3.09
N GLU A 117 10.89 17.04 2.28
CA GLU A 117 11.17 17.29 0.86
C GLU A 117 10.25 16.51 -0.10
N GLY A 118 9.35 15.68 0.42
CA GLY A 118 8.32 15.01 -0.35
C GLY A 118 7.25 15.99 -0.88
N GLU A 119 6.46 15.52 -1.85
CA GLU A 119 5.44 16.36 -2.51
C GLU A 119 4.15 16.53 -1.68
N MET A 120 4.00 15.82 -0.56
CA MET A 120 2.77 15.81 0.22
C MET A 120 2.33 17.20 0.69
N LYS A 121 3.27 18.05 1.12
CA LYS A 121 2.96 19.43 1.49
C LYS A 121 2.44 20.25 0.31
N THR A 122 3.02 20.05 -0.87
CA THR A 122 2.57 20.68 -2.12
C THR A 122 1.15 20.26 -2.46
N PHE A 123 0.86 18.94 -2.39
CA PHE A 123 -0.47 18.41 -2.66
C PHE A 123 -1.52 18.93 -1.68
N ILE A 124 -1.24 18.89 -0.37
CA ILE A 124 -2.15 19.43 0.66
C ILE A 124 -2.42 20.90 0.41
N LYS A 125 -1.38 21.68 0.12
CA LYS A 125 -1.52 23.11 -0.14
C LYS A 125 -2.39 23.36 -1.37
N SER A 126 -2.12 22.68 -2.48
CA SER A 126 -2.88 22.84 -3.73
C SER A 126 -4.33 22.39 -3.63
N LEU A 127 -4.63 21.38 -2.80
CA LEU A 127 -5.98 20.80 -2.70
C LEU A 127 -6.85 21.49 -1.66
N LEU A 128 -6.26 21.93 -0.54
CA LEU A 128 -7.00 22.34 0.66
C LEU A 128 -6.73 23.78 1.09
N VAL A 129 -5.72 24.46 0.54
CA VAL A 129 -5.32 25.81 0.97
C VAL A 129 -5.43 26.82 -0.18
N ASP A 130 -4.80 26.54 -1.32
CA ASP A 130 -4.75 27.45 -2.45
C ASP A 130 -6.03 27.33 -3.28
N SER A 131 -6.76 28.44 -3.44
CA SER A 131 -7.96 28.48 -4.30
C SER A 131 -7.58 28.44 -5.78
N VAL A 132 -8.35 27.74 -6.60
CA VAL A 132 -8.21 27.81 -8.06
C VAL A 132 -8.58 29.22 -8.53
N PRO A 133 -7.70 29.92 -9.28
CA PRO A 133 -8.03 31.22 -9.85
C PRO A 133 -9.24 31.11 -10.78
N ILE A 134 -10.18 32.05 -10.65
CA ILE A 134 -11.39 32.14 -11.47
C ILE A 134 -11.10 33.02 -12.70
#